data_AF-A0A397C5F9-F1
#
_entry.id   AF-A0A397C5F9-F1
#
_cell.length_a   1.000
_cell.length_b   1.000
_cell.length_c   1.000
_cell.angle_alpha   90.00
_cell.angle_beta   90.00
_cell.angle_gamma   90.00
#
_symmetry.space_group_name_H-M   'P 1'
#
loop_
_entity.id
_entity.type
_entity.pdbx_description
1 polymer ?
#
loop_
_entity_poly.entity_id
_entity_poly.type
_entity_poly.pdbx_seq_one_letter_code
_entity_poly.pdbx_strand_id
1 'polypeptide(L)'
;PATSSKSAPPVVAMVASPCSILRCNHFAKIQGHCLAHYRSILVQHPNSPTFDTTRPNISSSYDDAITSPSRTSNDAKKLKLKNRNRKCRTDSCVSYARSGGYCTRHGGGRKCKVDGCGTASQTGGFCRLHGGGSRCRIAHCDQFARIRGLCLHHNRVTPDDNKSTTSSHDDQNHV
;
A
#
# COMPACT_ATOMS: atom_id res chain seq x y z
N PRO A 1 -36.92 45.98 -10.20
CA PRO A 1 -35.46 45.78 -10.04
C PRO A 1 -35.05 45.75 -8.55
N ALA A 2 -34.88 44.56 -7.99
CA ALA A 2 -34.23 44.36 -6.70
C ALA A 2 -33.45 43.05 -6.78
N THR A 3 -32.18 43.15 -7.14
CA THR A 3 -31.23 42.04 -7.18
C THR A 3 -30.72 41.80 -5.76
N SER A 4 -31.30 40.83 -5.05
CA SER A 4 -30.79 40.36 -3.77
C SER A 4 -29.62 39.39 -4.01
N SER A 5 -28.41 39.91 -3.80
CA SER A 5 -27.16 39.17 -3.78
C SER A 5 -27.12 38.19 -2.60
N LYS A 6 -27.15 36.88 -2.87
CA LYS A 6 -26.84 35.86 -1.88
C LYS A 6 -25.32 35.76 -1.75
N SER A 7 -24.79 36.26 -0.64
CA SER A 7 -23.41 36.03 -0.20
C SER A 7 -23.21 34.55 0.14
N ALA A 8 -22.19 33.92 -0.45
CA ALA A 8 -21.73 32.59 -0.08
C ALA A 8 -21.09 32.61 1.32
N PRO A 9 -21.24 31.55 2.14
CA PRO A 9 -20.57 31.48 3.43
C PRO A 9 -19.05 31.35 3.25
N PRO A 10 -18.23 31.94 4.14
CA PRO A 10 -16.79 31.80 4.06
C PRO A 10 -16.38 30.35 4.31
N VAL A 11 -15.60 29.77 3.40
CA VAL A 11 -14.88 28.52 3.62
C VAL A 11 -13.83 28.74 4.71
N VAL A 12 -14.18 28.39 5.95
CA VAL A 12 -13.27 28.47 7.08
C VAL A 12 -12.10 27.51 6.83
N ALA A 13 -10.92 28.08 6.56
CA ALA A 13 -9.68 27.33 6.49
C ALA A 13 -9.44 26.66 7.85
N MET A 14 -9.49 25.33 7.88
CA MET A 14 -9.26 24.52 9.08
C MET A 14 -7.76 24.58 9.43
N VAL A 15 -7.35 25.59 10.19
CA VAL A 15 -5.98 25.73 10.71
C VAL A 15 -5.62 24.51 11.55
N ALA A 16 -4.49 23.87 11.22
CA ALA A 16 -4.00 22.70 11.93
C ALA A 16 -3.70 23.05 13.40
N SER A 17 -4.58 22.64 14.32
CA SER A 17 -4.43 22.92 15.75
C SER A 17 -3.48 21.93 16.44
N PRO A 18 -2.69 22.35 17.44
CA PRO A 18 -1.88 21.45 18.25
C PRO A 18 -2.76 20.51 19.10
N CYS A 19 -2.22 19.36 19.48
CA CYS A 19 -2.90 18.42 20.36
C CYS A 19 -3.16 19.04 21.74
N SER A 20 -4.36 18.82 22.28
CA SER A 20 -4.79 19.34 23.59
C SER A 20 -4.05 18.77 24.83
N ILE A 21 -3.11 17.82 24.65
CA ILE A 21 -2.37 17.23 25.77
C ILE A 21 -1.10 18.04 26.05
N LEU A 22 -0.93 18.45 27.31
CA LEU A 22 0.20 19.25 27.76
C LEU A 22 1.53 18.54 27.43
N ARG A 23 2.46 19.28 26.79
CA ARG A 23 3.76 18.78 26.27
C ARG A 23 3.67 17.85 25.06
N CYS A 24 2.54 17.82 24.34
CA CYS A 24 2.44 17.15 23.05
C CYS A 24 2.68 18.11 21.89
N ASN A 25 3.73 17.87 21.10
CA ASN A 25 4.07 18.69 19.93
C ASN A 25 3.44 18.14 18.62
N HIS A 26 2.48 17.23 18.70
CA HIS A 26 1.79 16.69 17.54
C HIS A 26 0.51 17.49 17.21
N PHE A 27 0.14 17.54 15.93
CA PHE A 27 -1.12 18.15 15.50
C PHE A 27 -2.34 17.27 15.85
N ALA A 28 -3.42 17.94 16.21
CA ALA A 28 -4.73 17.34 16.37
C ALA A 28 -5.27 16.87 15.03
N LYS A 29 -5.72 15.62 14.96
CA LYS A 29 -6.35 15.04 13.76
C LYS A 29 -7.80 14.66 13.99
N ILE A 30 -8.17 14.35 15.23
CA ILE A 30 -9.52 13.91 15.61
C ILE A 30 -9.81 14.52 16.99
N GLN A 31 -10.94 15.21 17.13
CA GLN A 31 -11.45 15.77 18.40
C GLN A 31 -10.40 16.54 19.23
N GLY A 32 -9.54 17.36 18.60
CA GLY A 32 -8.51 18.13 19.32
C GLY A 32 -7.27 17.33 19.77
N HIS A 33 -7.21 16.02 19.49
CA HIS A 33 -6.14 15.14 19.91
C HIS A 33 -5.32 14.60 18.74
N CYS A 34 -4.03 14.35 18.97
CA CYS A 34 -3.21 13.62 18.01
C CYS A 34 -3.66 12.15 17.95
N LEU A 35 -3.32 11.45 16.87
CA LEU A 35 -3.73 10.06 16.66
C LEU A 35 -3.28 9.11 17.79
N ALA A 36 -2.16 9.42 18.44
CA ALA A 36 -1.64 8.63 19.57
C ALA A 36 -2.50 8.84 20.83
N HIS A 37 -2.75 10.10 21.21
CA HIS A 37 -3.55 10.41 22.40
C HIS A 37 -5.02 10.05 22.24
N TYR A 38 -5.60 10.21 21.05
CA TYR A 38 -6.98 9.80 20.78
C TYR A 38 -7.18 8.30 21.04
N ARG A 39 -6.23 7.45 20.64
CA ARG A 39 -6.26 6.00 20.91
C ARG A 39 -6.12 5.68 22.39
N SER A 40 -5.26 6.40 23.12
CA SER A 40 -5.09 6.21 24.56
C SER A 40 -6.33 6.64 25.35
N ILE A 41 -7.03 7.70 24.93
CA ILE A 41 -8.26 8.18 25.57
C ILE A 41 -9.40 7.16 25.43
N LEU A 42 -9.55 6.53 24.25
CA LEU A 42 -10.55 5.49 24.03
C LEU A 42 -10.37 4.27 24.95
N VAL A 43 -9.15 4.02 25.44
CA VAL A 43 -8.85 2.89 26.33
C VAL A 43 -9.06 3.23 27.81
N GLN A 44 -9.20 4.52 28.15
CA GLN A 44 -9.34 4.98 29.54
C GLN A 44 -10.79 5.21 30.00
N HIS A 45 -11.78 5.08 29.11
CA HIS A 45 -13.19 5.11 29.50
C HIS A 45 -13.73 3.69 29.68
N PRO A 46 -14.10 3.26 30.90
CA PRO A 46 -14.60 1.91 31.17
C PRO A 46 -16.03 1.66 30.68
N ASN A 47 -16.62 2.56 29.87
CA ASN A 47 -17.95 2.38 29.30
C ASN A 47 -18.00 2.97 27.88
N SER A 48 -17.75 2.15 26.86
CA SER A 48 -18.24 2.38 25.50
C SER A 48 -18.68 1.04 24.89
N PRO A 49 -19.63 1.05 23.93
CA PRO A 49 -20.41 -0.12 23.56
C PRO A 49 -19.53 -1.18 22.93
N THR A 50 -19.66 -2.41 23.44
CA THR A 50 -19.08 -3.60 22.84
C THR A 50 -19.61 -3.75 21.42
N PHE A 51 -18.74 -3.61 20.43
CA PHE A 51 -19.00 -4.19 19.12
C PHE A 51 -19.03 -5.70 19.30
N ASP A 52 -20.24 -6.26 19.26
CA ASP A 52 -20.52 -7.68 19.35
C ASP A 52 -19.86 -8.38 18.14
N THR A 53 -18.67 -8.93 18.33
CA THR A 53 -18.17 -10.01 17.49
C THR A 53 -18.49 -11.29 18.22
N THR A 54 -19.74 -11.72 18.09
CA THR A 54 -20.16 -13.07 18.42
C THR A 54 -19.27 -14.03 17.65
N ARG A 55 -18.24 -14.55 18.33
CA ARG A 55 -17.48 -15.70 17.87
C ARG A 55 -17.72 -16.77 18.93
N PRO A 56 -18.51 -17.80 18.63
CA PRO A 56 -18.93 -18.74 19.66
C PRO A 56 -17.71 -19.52 20.15
N ASN A 57 -17.59 -19.54 21.47
CA ASN A 57 -16.75 -20.41 22.26
C ASN A 57 -17.29 -21.84 22.13
N ILE A 58 -16.62 -22.68 21.35
CA ILE A 58 -16.77 -24.14 21.43
C ILE A 58 -15.57 -24.67 22.22
N SER A 59 -15.84 -25.01 23.47
CA SER A 59 -15.04 -25.92 24.28
C SER A 59 -15.69 -27.31 24.25
N SER A 60 -15.12 -28.27 23.51
CA SER A 60 -15.17 -29.70 23.85
C SER A 60 -14.16 -30.46 22.96
N SER A 61 -13.05 -30.90 23.55
CA SER A 61 -12.75 -32.33 23.77
C SER A 61 -12.40 -33.12 22.51
N TYR A 62 -11.11 -33.13 22.16
CA TYR A 62 -10.45 -34.29 21.57
C TYR A 62 -8.98 -34.27 22.02
N ASP A 63 -8.62 -35.24 22.87
CA ASP A 63 -7.25 -35.70 23.05
C ASP A 63 -6.87 -36.49 21.78
N ASP A 64 -5.75 -36.13 21.14
CA ASP A 64 -4.73 -37.11 20.71
C ASP A 64 -3.48 -36.43 20.12
N ALA A 65 -2.39 -36.55 20.88
CA ALA A 65 -1.03 -36.87 20.47
C ALA A 65 -0.25 -36.02 19.40
N ILE A 66 0.83 -35.39 19.91
CA ILE A 66 2.22 -35.45 19.38
C ILE A 66 2.41 -34.95 17.92
N THR A 67 2.79 -33.70 17.66
CA THR A 67 4.19 -33.24 17.77
C THR A 67 4.20 -31.70 17.74
N SER A 68 4.25 -31.07 18.90
CA SER A 68 4.72 -29.68 18.98
C SER A 68 6.22 -29.70 18.64
N PRO A 69 6.72 -29.03 17.58
CA PRO A 69 8.15 -28.80 17.49
C PRO A 69 8.50 -27.88 18.65
N SER A 70 9.11 -28.48 19.68
CA SER A 70 9.83 -27.79 20.74
C SER A 70 10.71 -26.73 20.08
N ARG A 71 10.25 -25.48 20.14
CA ARG A 71 11.09 -24.32 19.84
C ARG A 71 12.08 -24.24 20.99
N THR A 72 13.14 -25.03 20.91
CA THR A 72 14.33 -24.84 21.73
C THR A 72 14.78 -23.40 21.49
N SER A 73 14.69 -22.63 22.56
CA SER A 73 15.07 -21.23 22.68
C SER A 73 16.55 -21.06 22.37
N ASN A 74 16.94 -21.05 21.09
CA ASN A 74 18.30 -20.75 20.64
C ASN A 74 18.33 -20.35 19.16
N ASP A 75 17.57 -19.33 18.78
CA ASP A 75 17.91 -18.48 17.62
C ASP A 75 17.08 -17.19 17.65
N ALA A 76 17.33 -16.40 18.70
CA ALA A 76 16.98 -14.99 18.70
C ALA A 76 17.94 -14.24 17.74
N LYS A 77 17.93 -14.58 16.45
CA LYS A 77 18.38 -13.64 15.42
C LYS A 77 17.31 -12.56 15.35
N LYS A 78 17.40 -11.64 16.31
CA LYS A 78 16.87 -10.28 16.28
C LYS A 78 16.87 -9.85 14.81
N LEU A 79 15.71 -9.84 14.16
CA LEU A 79 15.55 -9.19 12.87
C LEU A 79 15.76 -7.71 13.15
N LYS A 80 17.04 -7.32 13.23
CA LYS A 80 17.53 -5.99 13.51
C LYS A 80 16.92 -5.16 12.40
N LEU A 81 15.80 -4.48 12.73
CA LEU A 81 15.01 -3.70 11.80
C LEU A 81 16.00 -2.79 11.08
N LYS A 82 16.34 -3.16 9.86
CA LYS A 82 17.38 -2.50 9.09
C LYS A 82 16.91 -1.07 8.95
N ASN A 83 17.66 -0.13 9.52
CA ASN A 83 17.36 1.29 9.43
C ASN A 83 17.09 1.62 7.94
N ARG A 84 15.82 1.96 7.65
CA ARG A 84 15.30 2.22 6.30
C ARG A 84 15.74 3.60 5.79
N ASN A 85 16.42 4.38 6.64
CA ASN A 85 16.90 5.74 6.36
C ASN A 85 18.43 5.80 6.17
N ARG A 86 19.11 4.67 5.98
CA ARG A 86 20.56 4.68 5.68
C ARG A 86 20.82 5.33 4.33
N LYS A 87 21.82 6.19 4.22
CA LYS A 87 22.25 6.79 2.94
C LYS A 87 22.98 5.76 2.06
N CYS A 88 22.94 5.97 0.75
CA CYS A 88 23.73 5.20 -0.21
C CYS A 88 25.23 5.38 0.07
N ARG A 89 26.01 4.30 -0.02
CA ARG A 89 27.47 4.28 0.21
C ARG A 89 28.29 4.92 -0.92
N THR A 90 27.73 5.05 -2.11
CA THR A 90 28.38 5.75 -3.23
C THR A 90 28.65 7.20 -2.86
N ASP A 91 29.86 7.67 -3.13
CA ASP A 91 30.28 9.05 -2.89
C ASP A 91 29.32 10.02 -3.57
N SER A 92 29.00 11.13 -2.89
CA SER A 92 28.05 12.17 -3.34
C SER A 92 26.59 11.72 -3.58
N CYS A 93 26.22 10.48 -3.27
CA CYS A 93 24.83 10.03 -3.46
C CYS A 93 23.92 10.41 -2.29
N VAL A 94 22.97 11.31 -2.55
CA VAL A 94 21.96 11.75 -1.57
C VAL A 94 20.80 10.76 -1.36
N SER A 95 20.70 9.73 -2.19
CA SER A 95 19.60 8.76 -2.12
C SER A 95 19.75 7.79 -0.95
N TYR A 96 18.62 7.27 -0.46
CA TYR A 96 18.62 6.23 0.58
C TYR A 96 18.96 4.84 0.03
N ALA A 97 19.69 4.08 0.83
CA ALA A 97 20.04 2.70 0.58
C ALA A 97 18.84 1.78 0.80
N ARG A 98 18.62 0.85 -0.15
CA ARG A 98 17.58 -0.18 -0.07
C ARG A 98 18.15 -1.50 0.42
N SER A 99 19.20 -1.98 -0.24
CA SER A 99 19.90 -3.22 0.08
C SER A 99 21.40 -3.02 -0.09
N GLY A 100 22.22 -3.81 0.61
CA GLY A 100 23.69 -3.78 0.50
C GLY A 100 24.36 -2.44 0.86
N GLY A 101 23.62 -1.44 1.34
CA GLY A 101 24.15 -0.08 1.52
C GLY A 101 24.06 0.81 0.28
N TYR A 102 23.36 0.38 -0.77
CA TYR A 102 23.22 1.13 -2.02
C TYR A 102 21.77 1.48 -2.34
N CYS A 103 21.56 2.55 -3.11
CA CYS A 103 20.25 2.92 -3.63
C CYS A 103 19.90 2.10 -4.89
N THR A 104 18.68 2.22 -5.43
CA THR A 104 18.27 1.49 -6.64
C THR A 104 19.25 1.69 -7.81
N ARG A 105 19.74 2.92 -8.00
CA ARG A 105 20.66 3.28 -9.10
C ARG A 105 22.07 2.73 -8.91
N HIS A 106 22.50 2.50 -7.67
CA HIS A 106 23.85 2.03 -7.33
C HIS A 106 23.87 0.56 -6.88
N GLY A 107 22.87 -0.25 -7.27
CA GLY A 107 22.88 -1.70 -7.03
C GLY A 107 22.15 -2.17 -5.77
N GLY A 108 21.39 -1.29 -5.11
CA GLY A 108 20.50 -1.66 -4.00
C GLY A 108 19.19 -2.32 -4.42
N GLY A 109 18.91 -2.36 -5.72
CA GLY A 109 17.77 -3.07 -6.29
C GLY A 109 18.07 -4.55 -6.50
N ARG A 110 17.02 -5.37 -6.55
CA ARG A 110 17.13 -6.77 -6.97
C ARG A 110 17.42 -6.80 -8.47
N LYS A 111 18.32 -7.69 -8.90
CA LYS A 111 18.60 -7.94 -10.32
C LYS A 111 17.65 -8.99 -10.89
N CYS A 112 17.52 -8.99 -12.21
CA CYS A 112 16.83 -10.04 -12.93
C CYS A 112 17.46 -11.41 -12.61
N LYS A 113 16.63 -12.44 -12.43
CA LYS A 113 17.06 -13.82 -12.20
C LYS A 113 17.59 -14.53 -13.45
N VAL A 114 17.41 -13.94 -14.63
CA VAL A 114 17.94 -14.50 -15.88
C VAL A 114 19.45 -14.31 -15.91
N ASP A 115 20.17 -15.39 -16.17
CA ASP A 115 21.62 -15.39 -16.23
C ASP A 115 22.14 -14.39 -17.28
N GLY A 116 23.18 -13.64 -16.91
CA GLY A 116 23.72 -12.55 -17.73
C GLY A 116 22.87 -11.27 -17.77
N CYS A 117 21.67 -11.23 -17.20
CA CYS A 117 20.83 -10.03 -17.20
C CYS A 117 21.18 -9.08 -16.03
N GLY A 118 21.91 -8.00 -16.33
CA GLY A 118 22.24 -6.95 -15.37
C GLY A 118 21.08 -6.01 -14.99
N THR A 119 19.91 -6.14 -15.62
CA THR A 119 18.78 -5.23 -15.43
C THR A 119 18.09 -5.42 -14.08
N ALA A 120 17.57 -4.33 -13.51
CA ALA A 120 16.78 -4.40 -12.28
C ALA A 120 15.47 -5.20 -12.48
N SER A 121 15.17 -6.06 -11.52
CA SER A 121 13.90 -6.79 -11.49
C SER A 121 12.75 -5.88 -11.06
N GLN A 122 11.57 -6.08 -11.64
CA GLN A 122 10.33 -5.40 -11.28
C GLN A 122 9.54 -6.23 -10.27
N THR A 123 8.88 -7.29 -10.73
CA THR A 123 8.13 -8.26 -9.92
C THR A 123 8.58 -9.69 -10.26
N GLY A 124 8.33 -10.65 -9.36
CA GLY A 124 8.75 -12.06 -9.57
C GLY A 124 10.26 -12.32 -9.58
N GLY A 125 11.09 -11.29 -9.51
CA GLY A 125 12.54 -11.38 -9.70
C GLY A 125 12.98 -11.25 -11.16
N PHE A 126 12.09 -10.81 -12.05
CA PHE A 126 12.42 -10.63 -13.47
C PHE A 126 12.39 -9.16 -13.87
N CYS A 127 13.18 -8.78 -14.87
CA CYS A 127 13.11 -7.45 -15.48
C CYS A 127 11.94 -7.38 -16.46
N ARG A 128 11.66 -6.18 -16.98
CA ARG A 128 10.51 -5.96 -17.88
C ARG A 128 10.55 -6.83 -19.15
N LEU A 129 11.74 -7.13 -19.67
CA LEU A 129 11.92 -7.98 -20.85
C LEU A 129 11.79 -9.47 -20.52
N HIS A 130 12.14 -9.87 -19.30
CA HIS A 130 12.12 -11.27 -18.85
C HIS A 130 10.87 -11.65 -18.06
N GLY A 131 9.75 -10.93 -18.28
CA GLY A 131 8.45 -11.25 -17.64
C GLY A 131 8.19 -10.56 -16.30
N GLY A 132 8.99 -9.56 -15.94
CA GLY A 132 8.76 -8.70 -14.79
C GLY A 132 7.74 -7.60 -15.06
N GLY A 133 6.96 -7.26 -14.04
CA GLY A 133 5.84 -6.32 -14.13
C GLY A 133 4.50 -7.04 -14.28
N SER A 134 3.40 -6.37 -13.96
CA SER A 134 2.06 -6.91 -14.16
C SER A 134 1.56 -6.60 -15.57
N ARG A 135 0.86 -7.56 -16.19
CA ARG A 135 0.09 -7.35 -17.41
C ARG A 135 -1.27 -6.75 -17.08
N CYS A 136 -1.88 -6.14 -18.08
CA CYS A 136 -3.25 -5.65 -18.00
C CYS A 136 -4.20 -6.81 -17.66
N ARG A 137 -5.16 -6.56 -16.77
CA ARG A 137 -6.16 -7.56 -16.34
C ARG A 137 -7.21 -7.87 -17.40
N ILE A 138 -7.41 -7.00 -18.40
CA ILE A 138 -8.31 -7.25 -19.53
C ILE A 138 -7.77 -8.41 -20.36
N ALA A 139 -8.64 -9.38 -20.66
CA ALA A 139 -8.30 -10.53 -21.50
C ALA A 139 -7.75 -10.08 -22.86
N HIS A 140 -6.80 -10.84 -23.40
CA HIS A 140 -6.13 -10.55 -24.69
C HIS A 140 -5.39 -9.21 -24.75
N CYS A 141 -5.06 -8.61 -23.60
CA CYS A 141 -4.25 -7.40 -23.55
C CYS A 141 -2.82 -7.68 -23.05
N ASP A 142 -1.85 -7.65 -23.96
CA ASP A 142 -0.44 -7.84 -23.62
C ASP A 142 0.25 -6.60 -23.02
N GLN A 143 -0.48 -5.49 -22.93
CA GLN A 143 0.09 -4.25 -22.40
C GLN A 143 0.37 -4.34 -20.90
N PHE A 144 1.40 -3.64 -20.45
CA PHE A 144 1.74 -3.57 -19.04
C PHE A 144 0.70 -2.75 -18.27
N ALA A 145 0.29 -3.28 -17.12
CA ALA A 145 -0.52 -2.55 -16.17
C ALA A 145 0.29 -1.40 -15.56
N ARG A 146 -0.38 -0.26 -15.41
CA ARG A 146 0.20 0.96 -14.82
C ARG A 146 -0.55 1.40 -13.58
N ILE A 147 -1.88 1.24 -13.58
CA ILE A 147 -2.73 1.65 -12.47
C ILE A 147 -3.81 0.60 -12.24
N ARG A 148 -3.95 0.15 -10.99
CA ARG A 148 -4.96 -0.85 -10.58
C ARG A 148 -4.98 -2.07 -11.53
N GLY A 149 -3.82 -2.60 -11.93
CA GLY A 149 -3.77 -3.77 -12.82
C GLY A 149 -4.29 -3.53 -14.25
N LEU A 150 -4.51 -2.28 -14.68
CA LEU A 150 -4.95 -1.94 -16.04
C LEU A 150 -3.86 -1.13 -16.75
N CYS A 151 -3.75 -1.27 -18.07
CA CYS A 151 -2.88 -0.45 -18.90
C CYS A 151 -3.46 0.98 -19.07
N LEU A 152 -2.73 1.90 -19.71
CA LEU A 152 -3.25 3.26 -19.90
C LEU A 152 -4.54 3.32 -20.73
N HIS A 153 -4.70 2.38 -21.67
CA HIS A 153 -5.88 2.30 -22.52
C HIS A 153 -7.09 1.81 -21.72
N HIS A 154 -6.95 0.71 -20.98
CA HIS A 154 -8.04 0.10 -20.22
C HIS A 154 -8.31 0.73 -18.84
N ASN A 155 -7.43 1.60 -18.34
CA ASN A 155 -7.61 2.34 -17.07
C ASN A 155 -8.84 3.26 -17.05
N ARG A 156 -9.39 3.61 -18.21
CA ARG A 156 -10.55 4.52 -18.31
C ARG A 156 -11.88 3.80 -18.10
N VAL A 157 -11.88 2.47 -18.05
CA VAL A 157 -13.09 1.66 -17.92
C VAL A 157 -13.36 1.40 -16.44
N THR A 158 -14.50 1.90 -15.95
CA THR A 158 -15.03 1.61 -14.61
C THR A 158 -15.54 0.17 -14.53
N PRO A 159 -15.54 -0.44 -13.33
CA PRO A 159 -15.79 -1.86 -13.18
C PRO A 159 -17.29 -2.17 -13.13
N ASP A 160 -17.97 -2.13 -14.28
CA ASP A 160 -19.29 -2.78 -14.44
C ASP A 160 -19.58 -3.32 -15.85
N ASP A 161 -18.71 -3.10 -16.83
CA ASP A 161 -18.94 -3.63 -18.18
C ASP A 161 -17.94 -4.73 -18.52
N ASN A 162 -18.26 -5.95 -18.09
CA ASN A 162 -17.77 -7.16 -18.73
C ASN A 162 -18.52 -7.39 -20.07
N LYS A 163 -18.54 -6.36 -20.94
CA LYS A 163 -19.09 -6.45 -22.28
C LYS A 163 -18.12 -5.78 -23.25
N SER A 164 -17.31 -6.64 -23.87
CA SER A 164 -17.03 -6.60 -25.30
C SER A 164 -16.91 -5.20 -25.92
N THR A 165 -15.69 -4.66 -25.95
CA THR A 165 -15.28 -3.83 -27.09
C THR A 165 -14.37 -4.68 -27.96
N THR A 166 -15.00 -5.60 -28.69
CA THR A 166 -14.52 -5.98 -30.02
C THR A 166 -14.38 -4.66 -30.79
N SER A 167 -13.14 -4.20 -30.97
CA SER A 167 -12.84 -3.13 -31.91
C SER A 167 -13.01 -3.72 -33.30
N SER A 168 -14.26 -3.77 -33.75
CA SER A 168 -14.66 -3.94 -35.13
C SER A 168 -13.91 -2.88 -35.93
N HIS A 169 -12.95 -3.32 -36.73
CA HIS A 169 -12.66 -2.58 -37.95
C HIS A 169 -13.72 -3.07 -38.93
N ASP A 170 -14.78 -2.26 -39.05
CA ASP A 170 -15.69 -2.32 -40.19
C ASP A 170 -14.88 -2.05 -41.46
N ASP A 171 -14.67 -3.09 -42.26
CA ASP A 171 -14.45 -2.94 -43.70
C ASP A 171 -15.65 -3.58 -44.41
N GLN A 172 -16.76 -2.84 -44.41
CA GLN A 172 -17.71 -2.93 -45.51
C GLN A 172 -16.99 -2.38 -46.74
N ASN A 173 -16.67 -3.25 -47.70
CA ASN A 173 -16.66 -2.79 -49.08
C ASN A 173 -17.56 -3.68 -49.93
N HIS A 174 -18.61 -3.03 -50.39
CA HIS A 174 -19.66 -3.47 -51.30
C HIS A 174 -19.22 -3.05 -52.70
N VAL A 175 -19.10 -4.00 -53.64
CA VAL A 175 -19.64 -4.03 -55.02
C VAL A 175 -19.42 -5.45 -55.55
#